data_AF-A0A0S7Y9P5-F1
#
_entry.id   AF-A0A0S7Y9P5-F1
#
_cell.length_a   1.000
_cell.length_b   1.000
_cell.length_c   1.000
_cell.angle_alpha   90.00
_cell.angle_beta   90.00
_cell.angle_gamma   90.00
#
_symmetry.space_group_name_H-M   'P 1'
#
loop_
_entity.id
_entity.type
_entity.pdbx_description
1 polymer ?
#
loop_
_entity_poly.entity_id
_entity_poly.type
_entity_poly.pdbx_seq_one_letter_code
_entity_poly.pdbx_strand_id
1 'polypeptide(L)' 'MAKKCQICGKTGALARRLRKLRGKYNPTIKRRQKPNLHRVEIPQQIKKAKFKKFAGQKVLACAKCIKTLGKRK' A
#
# COMPACT_ATOMS: atom_id res chain seq x y z
N MET A 1 -3.77 -15.52 4.60
CA MET A 1 -3.72 -14.55 3.48
C MET A 1 -2.48 -13.65 3.58
N ALA A 2 -1.75 -13.47 2.48
CA ALA A 2 -0.60 -12.55 2.45
C ALA A 2 -1.05 -11.09 2.62
N LYS A 3 -0.34 -10.30 3.45
CA LYS A 3 -0.56 -8.84 3.59
C LYS A 3 -0.12 -8.10 2.32
N LYS A 4 -0.95 -8.18 1.28
CA LYS A 4 -0.73 -7.62 -0.07
C LYS A 4 -1.91 -6.75 -0.48
N CYS A 5 -1.64 -5.64 -1.17
CA CYS A 5 -2.69 -4.86 -1.79
C CYS A 5 -3.24 -5.60 -3.02
N GLN A 6 -4.56 -5.82 -3.07
CA GLN A 6 -5.21 -6.52 -4.19
C GLN A 6 -5.21 -5.71 -5.50
N ILE A 7 -5.05 -4.39 -5.41
CA ILE A 7 -5.17 -3.47 -6.57
C ILE A 7 -3.83 -3.20 -7.24
N CYS A 8 -2.77 -2.96 -6.46
CA CYS A 8 -1.43 -2.64 -6.99
C CYS A 8 -0.38 -3.70 -6.67
N GLY A 9 -0.73 -4.76 -5.94
CA GLY A 9 0.18 -5.83 -5.58
C GLY A 9 1.22 -5.46 -4.51
N LYS A 10 1.17 -4.27 -3.92
CA LYS A 10 2.16 -3.83 -2.92
C LYS A 10 2.25 -4.80 -1.75
N THR A 11 3.45 -5.31 -1.51
CA THR A 11 3.80 -6.23 -0.41
C THR A 11 4.68 -5.51 0.62
N GLY A 12 5.01 -6.22 1.70
CA GLY A 12 6.01 -5.74 2.65
C GLY A 12 7.43 -5.90 2.11
N ALA A 13 8.31 -4.98 2.48
CA ALA A 13 9.73 -5.00 2.12
C ALA A 13 10.60 -5.16 3.36
N LEU A 14 11.81 -5.69 3.20
CA LEU A 14 12.84 -5.67 4.24
C LEU A 14 13.69 -4.41 4.06
N ALA A 15 13.88 -3.65 5.13
CA ALA A 15 14.73 -2.46 5.14
C ALA A 15 15.68 -2.52 6.33
N ARG A 16 16.92 -2.07 6.15
CA ARG A 16 17.88 -1.95 7.26
C ARG A 16 17.60 -0.66 8.04
N ARG A 17 17.59 -0.74 9.37
CA ARG A 17 17.48 0.44 10.24
C ARG A 17 18.86 1.12 10.26
N LEU A 18 18.91 2.39 9.89
CA LEU A 18 20.10 3.22 9.97
C LEU A 18 20.01 4.10 11.22
N ARG A 19 21.06 4.16 12.03
CA ARG A 19 21.19 5.09 13.16
C ARG A 19 22.27 6.11 12.82
N LYS A 20 21.92 7.41 12.81
CA LYS A 20 22.90 8.48 12.59
C LYS A 20 23.77 8.64 13.83
N LEU A 21 25.09 8.55 13.67
CA LEU A 21 26.09 8.72 14.73
C LEU A 21 27.08 9.80 14.28
N ARG A 22 27.19 10.91 15.03
CA ARG A 22 28.19 11.98 14.87
C ARG A 22 28.57 12.32 13.40
N GLY A 23 27.62 12.25 12.46
CA GLY A 23 27.82 12.53 11.03
C GLY A 23 27.59 11.37 10.04
N LYS A 24 27.74 10.09 10.45
CA LYS A 24 27.57 8.92 9.55
C LYS A 24 26.40 8.03 9.96
N TYR A 25 25.77 7.36 8.99
CA TYR A 25 24.71 6.39 9.26
C TYR A 25 25.30 5.00 9.51
N ASN A 26 25.12 4.47 10.72
CA ASN A 26 25.48 3.10 11.07
C ASN A 26 24.29 2.16 10.78
N PRO A 27 24.44 1.18 9.89
CA PRO A 27 23.37 0.27 9.55
C PRO A 27 23.27 -0.87 10.60
N THR A 28 22.13 -0.93 11.29
CA THR A 28 21.87 -1.83 12.43
C THR A 28 21.08 -3.08 11.99
N ILE A 29 19.93 -3.33 12.58
CA ILE A 29 19.06 -4.49 12.33
C ILE A 29 18.23 -4.35 11.05
N LYS A 30 17.85 -5.48 10.44
CA LYS A 30 16.83 -5.52 9.38
C LYS A 30 15.45 -5.50 10.02
N ARG A 31 14.53 -4.68 9.47
CA ARG A 31 13.12 -4.64 9.88
C ARG A 31 12.19 -4.81 8.68
N ARG A 32 11.06 -5.46 8.90
CA ARG A 32 10.01 -5.59 7.88
C ARG A 32 9.15 -4.34 7.86
N GLN A 33 9.11 -3.65 6.73
CA GLN A 33 8.19 -2.57 6.46
C GLN A 33 6.89 -3.16 5.89
N LYS A 34 5.77 -2.91 6.57
CA LYS A 34 4.45 -3.39 6.14
C LYS A 34 3.79 -2.34 5.24
N PRO A 35 3.05 -2.75 4.20
CA PRO A 35 2.25 -1.82 3.43
C PRO A 35 1.09 -1.29 4.29
N ASN A 36 0.75 -0.01 4.13
CA ASN A 36 -0.40 0.59 4.81
C ASN A 36 -1.71 0.13 4.13
N LEU A 37 -2.26 -1.00 4.60
CA LEU A 37 -3.42 -1.69 4.02
C LEU A 37 -4.68 -1.44 4.85
N HIS A 38 -5.80 -1.17 4.18
CA HIS A 38 -7.11 -1.01 4.77
C HIS A 38 -8.17 -1.74 3.95
N ARG A 39 -9.27 -2.14 4.59
CA ARG A 39 -10.45 -2.69 3.92
C ARG A 39 -11.26 -1.53 3.35
N VAL A 40 -11.56 -1.58 2.05
CA VAL A 40 -12.33 -0.54 1.36
C VAL A 40 -13.30 -1.18 0.39
N GLU A 41 -14.47 -0.58 0.28
CA GLU A 41 -15.48 -0.93 -0.70
C GLU A 41 -15.28 -0.09 -1.97
N ILE A 42 -15.27 -0.74 -3.13
CA ILE A 42 -15.09 -0.07 -4.42
C ILE A 42 -16.47 0.26 -5.00
N PRO A 43 -16.78 1.54 -5.29
CA PRO A 43 -18.02 1.91 -5.95
C PRO A 43 -18.26 1.16 -7.27
N GLN A 44 -19.50 0.79 -7.56
CA GLN A 44 -19.85 0.10 -8.82
C GLN A 44 -19.57 0.97 -10.06
N GLN A 45 -19.82 2.28 -9.96
CA GLN A 45 -19.76 3.25 -11.07
C GLN A 45 -18.34 3.81 -11.28
N ILE A 46 -17.32 2.94 -11.29
CA ILE A 46 -15.92 3.36 -11.38
C ILE A 46 -15.44 3.38 -12.83
N LYS A 47 -15.04 4.58 -13.28
CA LYS A 47 -14.50 4.81 -14.63
C LYS A 47 -13.00 4.45 -14.75
N LYS A 48 -12.32 4.21 -13.62
CA LYS A 48 -10.87 3.95 -13.59
C LYS A 48 -10.58 2.47 -13.85
N ALA A 49 -9.90 2.18 -14.96
CA ALA A 49 -9.59 0.81 -15.41
C ALA A 49 -8.97 -0.07 -14.31
N LYS A 50 -8.06 0.49 -13.51
CA LYS A 50 -7.35 -0.22 -12.43
C LYS A 50 -8.27 -0.74 -11.31
N PHE A 51 -9.45 -0.16 -11.16
CA PHE A 51 -10.42 -0.50 -10.12
C PHE A 51 -11.67 -1.21 -10.67
N LYS A 52 -11.88 -1.18 -12.00
CA LYS A 52 -13.06 -1.76 -12.68
C LYS A 52 -13.26 -3.24 -12.37
N LYS A 53 -12.16 -4.01 -12.27
CA LYS A 53 -12.20 -5.45 -11.91
C LYS A 53 -12.79 -5.74 -10.53
N PHE A 54 -12.74 -4.76 -9.62
CA PHE A 54 -13.13 -4.91 -8.22
C PHE A 54 -14.40 -4.11 -7.89
N ALA A 55 -15.13 -3.62 -8.89
CA ALA A 55 -16.33 -2.81 -8.71
C ALA A 55 -17.40 -3.56 -7.88
N GLY A 56 -17.94 -2.90 -6.85
CA GLY A 56 -18.93 -3.47 -5.93
C GLY A 56 -18.38 -4.44 -4.89
N GLN A 57 -17.06 -4.67 -4.83
CA GLN A 57 -16.44 -5.62 -3.89
C GLN A 57 -15.70 -4.91 -2.76
N LYS A 58 -15.63 -5.59 -1.61
CA LYS A 58 -14.75 -5.22 -0.49
C LYS A 58 -13.36 -5.80 -0.72
N VAL A 59 -12.36 -4.92 -0.81
CA VAL A 59 -10.97 -5.31 -1.09
C VAL A 59 -10.00 -4.74 -0.06
N LEU A 60 -8.89 -5.45 0.12
CA LEU A 60 -7.75 -4.98 0.91
C LEU A 60 -6.84 -4.11 0.02
N ALA A 61 -6.96 -2.80 0.19
CA ALA A 61 -6.29 -1.79 -0.62
C ALA A 61 -5.26 -0.99 0.20
N CYS A 62 -4.20 -0.52 -0.45
CA CYS A 62 -3.26 0.39 0.21
C CYS A 62 -3.78 1.84 0.23
N ALA A 63 -3.35 2.64 1.20
CA ALA A 63 -3.76 4.04 1.34
C ALA A 63 -3.54 4.88 0.05
N LYS A 64 -2.48 4.59 -0.73
CA LYS A 64 -2.24 5.27 -2.02
C LYS A 64 -3.35 4.96 -3.04
N CYS A 65 -3.77 3.70 -3.14
CA CYS A 65 -4.87 3.28 -4.01
C CYS A 65 -6.21 3.87 -3.55
N ILE A 66 -6.43 3.92 -2.23
CA ILE A 66 -7.65 4.51 -1.65
C ILE A 66 -7.71 6.00 -1.98
N LYS A 67 -6.61 6.74 -1.78
CA LYS A 67 -6.52 8.15 -2.16
C LYS A 67 -6.81 8.36 -3.65
N THR A 68 -6.33 7.47 -4.52
CA THR A 68 -6.62 7.58 -5.95
C THR A 68 -8.07 7.30 -6.32
N LEU A 69 -8.88 6.63 -5.47
CA LEU A 69 -10.31 6.48 -5.73
C LEU A 69 -11.01 7.85 -5.71
N GLY A 70 -10.80 8.63 -4.65
CA GLY A 70 -11.46 9.93 -4.43
C GLY A 70 -10.97 11.10 -5.27
N LYS A 71 -9.86 10.97 -6.01
CA LYS A 71 -9.40 12.03 -6.92
C LYS A 71 -10.33 12.17 -8.12
N ARG A 72 -10.86 13.37 -8.37
CA ARG A 72 -11.49 13.74 -9.65
C ARG A 72 -10.40 13.72 -10.74
N LYS A 73 -10.81 13.36 -11.96
CA LYS A 73 -9.91 13.25 -13.11
C LYS A 73 -9.56 14.64 -13.61
#